data_AF-F8ALL4-F1
#
_entry.id   AF-F8ALL4-F1
#
_cell.length_a   1.000
_cell.length_b   1.000
_cell.length_c   1.000
_cell.angle_alpha   90.00
_cell.angle_beta   90.00
_cell.angle_gamma   90.00
#
_symmetry.space_group_name_H-M   'P 1'
#
loop_
_entity.id
_entity.type
_entity.pdbx_description
1 polymer ?
#
loop_
_entity_poly.entity_id
_entity_poly.type
_entity_poly.pdbx_seq_one_letter_code
_entity_poly.pdbx_strand_id
1 'polypeptide(L)'
;METTTNIKKEELKTLNDKIKELYEKAKELKEKRNNANEEVKLHKEKRENINKIVKEKIELIRNLKKERGELLIEFKELKVNKDSINQKIQQLETIIETKCPSLEKERELVAEIESYKKLLEKSNVIDELNKKIAEISEEISEFVKKSAEEHKQVLENAKISAESHQKLIEIYSQINKLKEKSKELYKKLKEHNNKENITEREEKEENNKNPE
;
A
#
# COMPACT_ATOMS: atom_id res chain seq x y z
N MET A 1 -27.58 58.49 -9.49
CA MET A 1 -26.76 57.51 -10.25
C MET A 1 -25.63 56.92 -9.39
N GLU A 2 -25.09 57.66 -8.41
CA GLU A 2 -24.03 57.20 -7.49
C GLU A 2 -24.35 55.92 -6.69
N THR A 3 -25.60 55.70 -6.29
CA THR A 3 -26.03 54.51 -5.54
C THR A 3 -25.85 53.22 -6.34
N THR A 4 -26.21 53.22 -7.63
CA THR A 4 -26.09 52.04 -8.50
C THR A 4 -24.64 51.68 -8.80
N THR A 5 -23.77 52.69 -8.91
CA THR A 5 -22.33 52.50 -9.15
C THR A 5 -21.62 51.98 -7.90
N ASN A 6 -22.02 52.41 -6.70
CA ASN A 6 -21.51 51.87 -5.44
C ASN A 6 -21.95 50.42 -5.19
N ILE A 7 -23.22 50.07 -5.47
CA ILE A 7 -23.71 48.69 -5.36
C ILE A 7 -22.91 47.73 -6.26
N LYS A 8 -22.64 48.12 -7.51
CA LYS A 8 -21.84 47.30 -8.45
C LYS A 8 -20.38 47.15 -8.01
N LYS A 9 -19.80 48.15 -7.32
CA LYS A 9 -18.44 48.07 -6.74
C LYS A 9 -18.41 47.11 -5.55
N GLU A 10 -19.43 47.13 -4.68
CA GLU A 10 -19.55 46.18 -3.56
C GLU A 10 -19.76 44.74 -4.05
N GLU A 11 -20.62 44.52 -5.04
CA GLU A 11 -20.79 43.21 -5.69
C GLU A 11 -19.48 42.68 -6.26
N LEU A 12 -18.67 43.56 -6.84
CA LEU A 12 -17.38 43.20 -7.40
C LEU A 12 -16.34 42.86 -6.33
N LYS A 13 -16.36 43.58 -5.20
CA LYS A 13 -15.53 43.26 -4.03
C LYS A 13 -15.87 41.89 -3.46
N THR A 14 -17.16 41.62 -3.22
CA THR A 14 -17.62 40.32 -2.69
C THR A 14 -17.29 39.16 -3.64
N LEU A 15 -17.32 39.40 -4.96
CA LEU A 15 -16.95 38.40 -5.96
C LEU A 15 -15.44 38.09 -5.93
N ASN A 16 -14.60 39.10 -5.76
CA ASN A 16 -13.16 38.91 -5.61
C ASN A 16 -12.81 38.19 -4.31
N ASP A 17 -13.49 38.51 -3.21
CA ASP A 17 -13.32 37.82 -1.92
C ASP A 17 -13.69 36.33 -2.04
N LYS A 18 -14.82 36.02 -2.67
CA LYS A 18 -15.23 34.63 -2.98
C LYS A 18 -14.22 33.90 -3.87
N ILE A 19 -13.66 34.57 -4.87
CA ILE A 19 -12.60 33.99 -5.71
C ILE A 19 -11.36 33.67 -4.87
N LYS A 20 -10.96 34.56 -3.96
CA LYS A 20 -9.82 34.37 -3.06
C LYS A 20 -10.04 33.18 -2.11
N GLU A 21 -11.23 33.07 -1.50
CA GLU A 21 -11.59 31.93 -0.66
C GLU A 21 -11.55 30.60 -1.42
N LEU A 22 -12.04 30.58 -2.66
CA LEU A 22 -11.98 29.38 -3.50
C LEU A 22 -10.55 29.00 -3.87
N TYR A 23 -9.66 29.98 -4.04
CA TYR A 23 -8.23 29.72 -4.26
C TYR A 23 -7.55 29.09 -3.05
N GLU A 24 -7.85 29.56 -1.83
CA GLU A 24 -7.34 28.93 -0.60
C GLU A 24 -7.84 27.48 -0.47
N LYS A 25 -9.14 27.25 -0.68
CA LYS A 25 -9.72 25.89 -0.69
C LYS A 25 -9.08 24.99 -1.76
N ALA A 26 -8.80 25.52 -2.94
CA ALA A 26 -8.10 24.80 -4.00
C ALA A 26 -6.66 24.44 -3.59
N LYS A 27 -5.97 25.33 -2.88
CA LYS A 27 -4.61 25.08 -2.37
C LYS A 27 -4.60 23.95 -1.34
N GLU A 28 -5.51 23.99 -0.37
CA GLU A 28 -5.64 22.91 0.63
C GLU A 28 -5.95 21.55 -0.01
N LEU A 29 -6.87 21.51 -0.99
CA LEU A 29 -7.18 20.26 -1.71
C LEU A 29 -6.02 19.76 -2.55
N LYS A 30 -5.22 20.67 -3.13
CA LYS A 30 -4.01 20.31 -3.86
C LYS A 30 -2.96 19.68 -2.94
N GLU A 31 -2.78 20.23 -1.74
CA GLU A 31 -1.90 19.66 -0.72
C GLU A 31 -2.39 18.28 -0.27
N LYS A 32 -3.68 18.15 0.07
CA LYS A 32 -4.29 16.84 0.41
C LYS A 32 -4.09 15.80 -0.67
N ARG A 33 -4.32 16.15 -1.93
CA ARG A 33 -4.10 15.27 -3.08
C ARG A 33 -2.62 14.87 -3.21
N ASN A 34 -1.69 15.80 -3.02
CA ASN A 34 -0.27 15.52 -3.12
C ASN A 34 0.19 14.57 -2.01
N ASN A 35 -0.21 14.83 -0.77
CA ASN A 35 0.10 13.96 0.38
C ASN A 35 -0.46 12.55 0.16
N ALA A 36 -1.72 12.42 -0.26
CA ALA A 36 -2.32 11.13 -0.56
C ALA A 36 -1.58 10.38 -1.69
N ASN A 37 -1.11 11.09 -2.71
CA ASN A 37 -0.30 10.50 -3.78
C ASN A 37 1.08 10.03 -3.31
N GLU A 38 1.71 10.76 -2.40
CA GLU A 38 2.98 10.37 -1.79
C GLU A 38 2.80 9.13 -0.92
N GLU A 39 1.76 9.09 -0.09
CA GLU A 39 1.42 7.91 0.71
C GLU A 39 1.13 6.69 -0.17
N VAL A 40 0.39 6.86 -1.28
CA VAL A 40 0.18 5.78 -2.26
C VAL A 40 1.50 5.21 -2.79
N LYS A 41 2.50 6.07 -3.07
CA LYS A 41 3.82 5.60 -3.52
C LYS A 41 4.54 4.83 -2.41
N LEU A 42 4.58 5.40 -1.20
CA LEU A 42 5.25 4.77 -0.06
C LEU A 42 4.66 3.39 0.27
N HIS A 43 3.34 3.27 0.33
CA HIS A 43 2.68 1.99 0.60
C HIS A 43 2.84 0.99 -0.57
N LYS A 44 2.92 1.47 -1.83
CA LYS A 44 3.25 0.61 -2.97
C LYS A 44 4.66 0.04 -2.88
N GLU A 45 5.65 0.87 -2.51
CA GLU A 45 7.04 0.44 -2.33
C GLU A 45 7.17 -0.57 -1.17
N LYS A 46 6.53 -0.30 -0.03
CA LYS A 46 6.46 -1.24 1.10
C LYS A 46 5.87 -2.58 0.67
N ARG A 47 4.74 -2.56 -0.04
CA ARG A 47 4.09 -3.77 -0.57
C ARG A 47 5.00 -4.53 -1.53
N GLU A 48 5.74 -3.84 -2.39
CA GLU A 48 6.69 -4.47 -3.32
C GLU A 48 7.85 -5.14 -2.57
N ASN A 49 8.40 -4.48 -1.56
CA ASN A 49 9.46 -5.04 -0.71
C ASN A 49 8.97 -6.28 0.04
N ILE A 50 7.76 -6.24 0.61
CA ILE A 50 7.16 -7.41 1.25
C ILE A 50 7.01 -8.56 0.24
N ASN A 51 6.55 -8.26 -0.98
CA ASN A 51 6.39 -9.29 -2.02
C ASN A 51 7.73 -9.91 -2.45
N LYS A 52 8.83 -9.15 -2.44
CA LYS A 52 10.19 -9.68 -2.67
C LYS A 52 10.59 -10.66 -1.57
N ILE A 53 10.44 -10.26 -0.32
CA ILE A 53 10.75 -11.11 0.85
C ILE A 53 9.90 -12.39 0.83
N VAL A 54 8.61 -12.29 0.52
CA VAL A 54 7.72 -13.45 0.42
C VAL A 54 8.18 -14.41 -0.69
N LYS A 55 8.60 -13.91 -1.85
CA LYS A 55 9.13 -14.76 -2.93
C LYS A 55 10.38 -15.51 -2.52
N GLU A 56 11.32 -14.83 -1.87
CA GLU A 56 12.56 -15.45 -1.36
C GLU A 56 12.25 -16.55 -0.35
N LYS A 57 11.34 -16.29 0.60
CA LYS A 57 10.91 -17.30 1.59
C LYS A 57 10.19 -18.49 0.95
N ILE A 58 9.38 -18.26 -0.07
CA ILE A 58 8.73 -19.34 -0.85
C ILE A 58 9.77 -20.21 -1.55
N GLU A 59 10.81 -19.61 -2.13
CA GLU A 59 11.89 -20.34 -2.77
C GLU A 59 12.69 -21.16 -1.76
N LEU A 60 12.96 -20.60 -0.58
CA LEU A 60 13.60 -21.31 0.51
C LEU A 60 12.76 -22.51 0.99
N ILE A 61 11.44 -22.35 1.14
CA ILE A 61 10.52 -23.47 1.43
C ILE A 61 10.56 -24.53 0.32
N ARG A 62 10.64 -24.14 -0.96
CA ARG A 62 10.73 -25.12 -2.06
C ARG A 62 12.01 -25.95 -1.94
N ASN A 63 13.13 -25.33 -1.61
CA ASN A 63 14.40 -26.04 -1.43
C ASN A 63 14.34 -26.99 -0.23
N LEU A 64 13.86 -26.52 0.93
CA LEU A 64 13.66 -27.38 2.11
C LEU A 64 12.69 -28.54 1.84
N LYS A 65 11.63 -28.32 1.05
CA LYS A 65 10.69 -29.38 0.65
C LYS A 65 11.33 -30.41 -0.29
N LYS A 66 12.28 -30.00 -1.14
CA LYS A 66 13.05 -30.92 -2.00
C LYS A 66 13.98 -31.80 -1.15
N GLU A 67 14.79 -31.18 -0.28
CA GLU A 67 15.69 -31.89 0.65
C GLU A 67 14.91 -32.90 1.51
N ARG A 68 13.77 -32.45 2.07
CA ARG A 68 12.86 -33.33 2.81
C ARG A 68 12.34 -34.47 1.94
N GLY A 69 11.98 -34.20 0.69
CA GLY A 69 11.46 -35.18 -0.25
C GLY A 69 12.47 -36.26 -0.59
N GLU A 70 13.73 -35.89 -0.80
CA GLU A 70 14.84 -36.80 -1.05
C GLU A 70 15.05 -37.75 0.12
N LEU A 71 15.09 -37.22 1.35
CA LEU A 71 15.18 -38.06 2.56
C LEU A 71 13.97 -38.98 2.71
N LEU A 72 12.76 -38.52 2.39
CA LEU A 72 11.54 -39.32 2.51
C LEU A 72 11.49 -40.52 1.55
N ILE A 73 12.15 -40.45 0.39
CA ILE A 73 12.19 -41.55 -0.58
C ILE A 73 12.88 -42.75 0.06
N GLU A 74 14.02 -42.54 0.73
CA GLU A 74 14.75 -43.61 1.42
C GLU A 74 13.88 -44.31 2.48
N PHE A 75 13.10 -43.55 3.27
CA PHE A 75 12.19 -44.14 4.26
C PHE A 75 11.03 -44.92 3.63
N LYS A 76 10.51 -44.45 2.48
CA LYS A 76 9.44 -45.16 1.75
C LYS A 76 9.94 -46.47 1.15
N GLU A 77 11.15 -46.50 0.61
CA GLU A 77 11.77 -47.71 0.08
C GLU A 77 11.97 -48.75 1.17
N LEU A 78 12.42 -48.33 2.35
CA LEU A 78 12.65 -49.21 3.49
C LEU A 78 11.36 -49.61 4.24
N LYS A 79 10.21 -48.98 3.94
CA LYS A 79 8.90 -49.21 4.60
C LYS A 79 8.97 -49.16 6.15
N VAL A 80 9.87 -48.35 6.69
CA VAL A 80 10.06 -48.17 8.13
C VAL A 80 9.58 -46.79 8.56
N ASN A 81 9.00 -46.72 9.76
CA ASN A 81 8.64 -45.48 10.42
C ASN A 81 9.53 -45.30 11.66
N LYS A 82 9.54 -44.08 12.22
CA LYS A 82 10.38 -43.74 13.38
C LYS A 82 10.14 -44.69 14.56
N ASP A 83 8.88 -45.02 14.82
CA ASP A 83 8.49 -45.88 15.94
C ASP A 83 8.92 -47.33 15.74
N SER A 84 8.82 -47.87 14.52
CA SER A 84 9.26 -49.24 14.22
C SER A 84 10.78 -49.37 14.26
N ILE A 85 11.52 -48.33 13.85
CA ILE A 85 12.98 -48.28 13.99
C ILE A 85 13.37 -48.34 15.47
N ASN A 86 12.76 -47.51 16.32
CA ASN A 86 13.02 -47.52 17.76
C ASN A 86 12.68 -48.86 18.41
N GLN A 87 11.52 -49.45 18.07
CA GLN A 87 11.14 -50.78 18.57
C GLN A 87 12.13 -51.85 18.13
N LYS A 88 12.63 -51.79 16.90
CA LYS A 88 13.60 -52.76 16.38
C LYS A 88 14.95 -52.64 17.10
N ILE A 89 15.45 -51.42 17.31
CA ILE A 89 16.66 -51.18 18.11
C ILE A 89 16.50 -51.79 19.51
N GLN A 90 15.38 -51.49 20.17
CA GLN A 90 15.12 -51.96 21.53
C GLN A 90 15.01 -53.48 21.61
N GLN A 91 14.40 -54.12 20.60
CA GLN A 91 14.34 -55.59 20.48
C GLN A 91 15.73 -56.21 20.31
N LEU A 92 16.58 -55.63 19.44
CA LEU A 92 17.93 -56.11 19.20
C LEU A 92 18.81 -55.95 20.45
N GLU A 93 18.72 -54.80 21.13
CA GLU A 93 19.40 -54.55 22.41
C GLU A 93 18.96 -55.56 23.48
N THR A 94 17.65 -55.81 23.60
CA THR A 94 17.12 -56.82 24.53
C THR A 94 17.64 -58.23 24.20
N ILE A 95 17.77 -58.59 22.91
CA ILE A 95 18.31 -59.88 22.50
C ILE A 95 19.78 -60.03 22.91
N ILE A 96 20.59 -58.98 22.71
CA ILE A 96 22.00 -58.97 23.11
C ILE A 96 22.10 -59.17 24.64
N GLU A 97 21.32 -58.40 25.41
CA GLU A 97 21.34 -58.43 26.88
C GLU A 97 20.83 -59.75 27.47
N THR A 98 19.76 -60.33 26.91
CA THR A 98 19.07 -61.48 27.52
C THR A 98 19.50 -62.83 26.98
N LYS A 99 19.96 -62.91 25.72
CA LYS A 99 20.28 -64.20 25.06
C LYS A 99 21.78 -64.48 24.94
N CYS A 100 22.65 -63.53 25.32
CA CYS A 100 24.11 -63.66 25.27
C CYS A 100 24.61 -64.40 24.01
N PRO A 101 24.36 -63.85 22.81
CA PRO A 101 24.72 -64.48 21.54
C PRO A 101 26.24 -64.73 21.43
N SER A 102 26.64 -65.58 20.49
CA SER A 102 28.07 -65.72 20.16
C SER A 102 28.64 -64.39 19.64
N LEU A 103 29.95 -64.17 19.81
CA LEU A 103 30.64 -62.93 19.39
C LEU A 103 30.38 -62.54 17.93
N GLU A 104 30.24 -63.50 17.01
CA GLU A 104 29.89 -63.21 15.61
C GLU A 104 28.48 -62.64 15.46
N LYS A 105 27.48 -63.27 16.11
CA LYS A 105 26.09 -62.78 16.09
C LYS A 105 25.93 -61.45 16.82
N GLU A 106 26.67 -61.25 17.90
CA GLU A 106 26.68 -59.97 18.59
C GLU A 106 27.16 -58.84 17.68
N ARG A 107 28.25 -59.06 16.92
CA ARG A 107 28.74 -58.09 15.92
C ARG A 107 27.71 -57.79 14.83
N GLU A 108 27.01 -58.80 14.33
CA GLU A 108 25.93 -58.62 13.34
C GLU A 108 24.78 -57.78 13.90
N LEU A 109 24.32 -58.09 15.12
CA LEU A 109 23.23 -57.35 15.77
C LEU A 109 23.62 -55.90 16.07
N VAL A 110 24.87 -55.66 16.50
CA VAL A 110 25.40 -54.31 16.71
C VAL A 110 25.46 -53.52 15.40
N ALA A 111 25.92 -54.14 14.30
CA ALA A 111 25.92 -53.50 12.99
C ALA A 111 24.50 -53.16 12.51
N GLU A 112 23.52 -54.03 12.79
CA GLU A 112 22.11 -53.76 12.47
C GLU A 112 21.58 -52.58 13.32
N ILE A 113 21.86 -52.54 14.62
CA ILE A 113 21.51 -51.42 15.51
C ILE A 113 22.13 -50.10 15.01
N GLU A 114 23.41 -50.09 14.60
CA GLU A 114 24.05 -48.90 14.03
C GLU A 114 23.36 -48.41 12.76
N SER A 115 22.92 -49.33 11.90
CA SER A 115 22.17 -48.98 10.69
C SER A 115 20.83 -48.32 11.02
N TYR A 116 20.09 -48.84 12.00
CA TYR A 116 18.84 -48.25 12.47
C TYR A 116 19.07 -46.90 13.17
N LYS A 117 20.16 -46.74 13.92
CA LYS A 117 20.53 -45.44 14.53
C LYS A 117 20.77 -44.36 13.47
N LYS A 118 21.47 -44.69 12.38
CA LYS A 118 21.64 -43.77 11.23
C LYS A 118 20.31 -43.39 10.58
N LEU A 119 19.38 -44.33 10.47
CA LEU A 119 18.03 -44.02 9.99
C LEU A 119 17.28 -43.10 10.97
N LEU A 120 17.44 -43.29 12.27
CA LEU A 120 16.82 -42.43 13.28
C LEU A 120 17.36 -40.98 13.20
N GLU A 121 18.66 -40.80 12.98
CA GLU A 121 19.27 -39.48 12.76
C GLU A 121 18.66 -38.78 11.55
N LYS A 122 18.54 -39.48 10.40
CA LYS A 122 17.86 -38.94 9.21
C LYS A 122 16.41 -38.56 9.49
N SER A 123 15.70 -39.34 10.31
CA SER A 123 14.32 -39.02 10.71
C SER A 123 14.27 -37.73 11.55
N ASN A 124 15.25 -37.50 12.42
CA ASN A 124 15.32 -36.26 13.21
C ASN A 124 15.59 -35.05 12.31
N VAL A 125 16.44 -35.20 11.28
CA VAL A 125 16.66 -34.14 10.28
C VAL A 125 15.35 -33.79 9.56
N ILE A 126 14.53 -34.78 9.19
CA ILE A 126 13.21 -34.54 8.59
C ILE A 126 12.30 -33.75 9.55
N ASP A 127 12.30 -34.08 10.84
CA ASP A 127 11.51 -33.38 11.85
C ASP A 127 11.95 -31.91 12.00
N GLU A 128 13.27 -31.65 12.01
CA GLU A 128 13.82 -30.29 12.01
C GLU A 128 13.47 -29.50 10.75
N LEU A 129 13.55 -30.13 9.57
CA LEU A 129 13.12 -29.52 8.31
C LEU A 129 11.63 -29.17 8.34
N ASN A 130 10.78 -30.03 8.90
CA ASN A 130 9.36 -29.76 9.05
C ASN A 130 9.10 -28.56 9.98
N LYS A 131 9.82 -28.45 11.10
CA LYS A 131 9.73 -27.28 12.00
C LYS A 131 10.11 -25.99 11.28
N LYS A 132 11.27 -25.98 10.60
CA LYS A 132 11.72 -24.81 9.81
C LYS A 132 10.71 -24.44 8.74
N ILE A 133 10.17 -25.42 7.99
CA ILE A 133 9.15 -25.17 6.97
C ILE A 133 7.89 -24.54 7.60
N ALA A 134 7.47 -25.01 8.78
CA ALA A 134 6.31 -24.48 9.48
C ALA A 134 6.54 -23.02 9.93
N GLU A 135 7.68 -22.73 10.56
CA GLU A 135 8.07 -21.38 10.98
C GLU A 135 8.09 -20.40 9.81
N ILE A 136 8.75 -20.76 8.70
CA ILE A 136 8.80 -19.89 7.52
C ILE A 136 7.41 -19.72 6.89
N SER A 137 6.57 -20.76 6.95
CA SER A 137 5.19 -20.68 6.45
C SER A 137 4.34 -19.71 7.27
N GLU A 138 4.53 -19.68 8.59
CA GLU A 138 3.89 -18.73 9.48
C GLU A 138 4.36 -17.30 9.20
N GLU A 139 5.67 -17.09 9.07
CA GLU A 139 6.22 -15.79 8.68
C GLU A 139 5.66 -15.30 7.33
N ILE A 140 5.57 -16.17 6.33
CA ILE A 140 4.95 -15.83 5.03
C ILE A 140 3.50 -15.39 5.24
N SER A 141 2.74 -16.10 6.06
CA SER A 141 1.34 -15.74 6.37
C SER A 141 1.24 -14.35 6.99
N GLU A 142 2.13 -14.01 7.91
CA GLU A 142 2.20 -12.65 8.48
C GLU A 142 2.56 -11.60 7.44
N PHE A 143 3.55 -11.87 6.58
CA PHE A 143 3.92 -10.95 5.50
C PHE A 143 2.78 -10.76 4.50
N VAL A 144 2.02 -11.80 4.18
CA VAL A 144 0.83 -11.70 3.31
C VAL A 144 -0.23 -10.81 3.96
N LYS A 145 -0.48 -10.96 5.27
CA LYS A 145 -1.40 -10.07 6.00
C LYS A 145 -0.92 -8.61 5.97
N LYS A 146 0.37 -8.37 6.22
CA LYS A 146 0.97 -7.03 6.14
C LYS A 146 0.83 -6.45 4.72
N SER A 147 1.11 -7.24 3.69
CA SER A 147 0.95 -6.84 2.28
C SER A 147 -0.50 -6.47 1.93
N ALA A 148 -1.48 -7.21 2.48
CA ALA A 148 -2.89 -6.91 2.29
C ALA A 148 -3.30 -5.60 2.97
N GLU A 149 -2.80 -5.32 4.19
CA GLU A 149 -3.05 -4.05 4.88
C GLU A 149 -2.44 -2.88 4.10
N GLU A 150 -1.19 -2.99 3.67
CA GLU A 150 -0.54 -1.99 2.82
C GLU A 150 -1.32 -1.76 1.52
N HIS A 151 -1.86 -2.81 0.91
CA HIS A 151 -2.72 -2.68 -0.26
C HIS A 151 -4.01 -1.91 0.03
N LYS A 152 -4.64 -2.17 1.19
CA LYS A 152 -5.84 -1.45 1.62
C LYS A 152 -5.55 0.04 1.81
N GLN A 153 -4.42 0.40 2.42
CA GLN A 153 -3.98 1.80 2.55
C GLN A 153 -3.75 2.46 1.18
N VAL A 154 -3.16 1.75 0.22
CA VAL A 154 -3.03 2.24 -1.17
C VAL A 154 -4.40 2.54 -1.78
N LEU A 155 -5.39 1.67 -1.59
CA LEU A 155 -6.73 1.88 -2.15
C LEU A 155 -7.44 3.08 -1.52
N GLU A 156 -7.36 3.22 -0.20
CA GLU A 156 -7.98 4.34 0.51
C GLU A 156 -7.35 5.67 0.10
N ASN A 157 -6.02 5.75 0.09
CA ASN A 157 -5.32 6.97 -0.31
C ASN A 157 -5.50 7.29 -1.80
N ALA A 158 -5.59 6.27 -2.66
CA ALA A 158 -5.94 6.49 -4.07
C ALA A 158 -7.36 7.07 -4.23
N LYS A 159 -8.32 6.61 -3.42
CA LYS A 159 -9.68 7.15 -3.39
C LYS A 159 -9.69 8.61 -2.90
N ILE A 160 -9.01 8.91 -1.81
CA ILE A 160 -8.88 10.28 -1.28
C ILE A 160 -8.25 11.20 -2.32
N SER A 161 -7.20 10.75 -3.01
CA SER A 161 -6.55 11.50 -4.09
C SER A 161 -7.51 11.76 -5.26
N ALA A 162 -8.26 10.75 -5.70
CA ALA A 162 -9.24 10.88 -6.77
C ALA A 162 -10.38 11.85 -6.42
N GLU A 163 -10.93 11.73 -5.21
CA GLU A 163 -11.97 12.64 -4.72
C GLU A 163 -11.47 14.08 -4.58
N SER A 164 -10.25 14.26 -4.07
CA SER A 164 -9.62 15.58 -3.95
C SER A 164 -9.37 16.19 -5.32
N HIS A 165 -8.96 15.38 -6.31
CA HIS A 165 -8.78 15.82 -7.68
C HIS A 165 -10.11 16.26 -8.33
N GLN A 166 -11.18 15.49 -8.13
CA GLN A 166 -12.51 15.82 -8.64
C GLN A 166 -13.03 17.14 -8.04
N LYS A 167 -12.94 17.29 -6.71
CA LYS A 167 -13.30 18.54 -6.02
C LYS A 167 -12.47 19.73 -6.49
N LEU A 168 -11.17 19.51 -6.77
CA LEU A 168 -10.29 20.55 -7.28
C LEU A 168 -10.74 21.04 -8.68
N ILE A 169 -11.13 20.12 -9.57
CA ILE A 169 -11.66 20.46 -10.90
C ILE A 169 -12.94 21.29 -10.77
N GLU A 170 -13.86 20.89 -9.88
CA GLU A 170 -15.10 21.62 -9.63
C GLU A 170 -14.84 23.04 -9.12
N ILE A 171 -13.92 23.21 -8.17
CA ILE A 171 -13.55 24.52 -7.66
C ILE A 171 -12.92 25.39 -8.75
N TYR A 172 -12.02 24.86 -9.57
CA TYR A 172 -11.46 25.63 -10.69
C TYR A 172 -12.53 26.04 -11.72
N SER A 173 -13.50 25.17 -11.98
CA SER A 173 -14.66 25.52 -12.82
C SER A 173 -15.48 26.66 -12.21
N GLN A 174 -15.74 26.63 -10.91
CA GLN A 174 -16.43 27.70 -10.19
C GLN A 174 -15.63 29.01 -10.22
N ILE A 175 -14.32 28.96 -9.98
CA ILE A 175 -13.43 30.12 -10.07
C ILE A 175 -13.51 30.74 -11.47
N ASN A 176 -13.46 29.94 -12.53
CA ASN A 176 -13.54 30.44 -13.90
C ASN A 176 -14.89 31.13 -14.17
N LYS A 177 -16.01 30.55 -13.74
CA LYS A 177 -17.33 31.18 -13.86
C LYS A 177 -17.42 32.50 -13.10
N LEU A 178 -16.87 32.59 -11.89
CA LEU A 178 -16.85 33.83 -11.11
C LEU A 178 -15.94 34.88 -11.75
N LYS A 179 -14.81 34.47 -12.34
CA LYS A 179 -13.92 35.37 -13.09
C LYS A 179 -14.59 35.95 -14.33
N GLU A 180 -15.35 35.15 -15.08
CA GLU A 180 -16.12 35.65 -16.22
C GLU A 180 -17.16 36.68 -15.77
N LYS A 181 -17.95 36.37 -14.73
CA LYS A 181 -18.90 37.32 -14.13
C LYS A 181 -18.21 38.60 -13.65
N SER A 182 -17.03 38.49 -13.05
CA SER A 182 -16.26 39.65 -12.60
C SER A 182 -15.81 40.51 -13.79
N LYS A 183 -15.29 39.91 -14.86
CA LYS A 183 -14.91 40.61 -16.09
C LYS A 183 -16.10 41.33 -16.73
N GLU A 184 -17.27 40.70 -16.80
CA GLU A 184 -18.49 41.31 -17.32
C GLU A 184 -18.93 42.53 -16.49
N LEU A 185 -18.91 42.41 -15.16
CA LEU A 185 -19.24 43.50 -14.25
C LEU A 185 -18.22 44.66 -14.35
N TYR A 186 -16.92 44.34 -14.44
CA TYR A 186 -15.87 45.33 -14.68
C TYR A 186 -16.08 46.07 -16.01
N LYS A 187 -16.43 45.36 -17.09
CA LYS A 187 -16.69 45.97 -18.39
C LYS A 187 -17.89 46.92 -18.33
N LYS A 188 -19.00 46.49 -17.71
CA LYS A 188 -20.19 47.33 -17.50
C LYS A 188 -19.90 48.57 -16.65
N LEU A 189 -19.08 48.45 -15.61
CA LEU A 189 -18.63 49.59 -14.78
C LEU A 189 -17.76 50.56 -15.58
N LYS A 190 -16.83 50.05 -16.40
CA LYS A 190 -15.97 50.90 -17.26
C LYS A 190 -16.78 51.64 -18.32
N GLU A 191 -17.75 50.97 -18.94
CA GLU A 191 -18.67 51.59 -19.91
C GLU A 191 -19.57 52.66 -19.26
N HIS A 192 -20.04 52.42 -18.04
CA HIS A 192 -20.83 53.39 -17.28
C HIS A 192 -20.01 54.65 -16.92
N ASN A 193 -18.81 54.47 -16.37
CA ASN A 193 -17.92 55.58 -16.03
C ASN A 193 -17.49 56.38 -17.27
N ASN A 194 -17.27 55.73 -18.42
CA ASN A 194 -16.96 56.43 -19.66
C ASN A 194 -18.14 57.26 -20.16
N LYS A 195 -19.38 56.75 -20.06
CA LYS A 195 -20.59 57.50 -20.43
C LYS A 195 -20.80 58.69 -19.50
N GLU A 196 -20.65 58.50 -18.19
CA GLU A 196 -20.73 59.58 -17.19
C GLU A 196 -19.70 60.69 -17.46
N ASN A 197 -18.45 60.33 -17.78
CA ASN A 197 -17.41 61.31 -18.14
C ASN A 197 -17.68 62.06 -19.46
N ILE A 198 -18.39 61.45 -20.41
CA ILE A 198 -18.77 62.10 -21.68
C ILE A 198 -19.92 63.07 -21.42
N THR A 199 -20.97 62.64 -20.69
CA THR A 199 -22.08 63.52 -20.31
C THR A 199 -21.64 64.69 -19.44
N GLU A 200 -20.72 64.49 -18.48
CA GLU A 200 -20.16 65.59 -17.68
C GLU A 200 -19.34 66.57 -18.51
N ARG A 201 -18.73 66.13 -19.61
CA ARG A 201 -18.01 67.02 -20.55
C ARG A 201 -18.98 67.79 -21.43
N GLU A 202 -20.02 67.14 -21.92
CA GLU A 202 -21.09 67.76 -22.72
C GLU A 202 -21.88 68.79 -21.90
N GLU A 203 -22.23 68.50 -20.64
CA GLU A 203 -22.88 69.47 -19.72
C GLU A 203 -21.97 70.65 -19.36
N LYS A 204 -20.65 70.44 -19.26
CA LYS A 204 -19.66 71.53 -19.05
C LYS A 204 -19.47 72.38 -20.30
N GLU A 205 -19.58 71.80 -21.49
CA GLU A 205 -19.50 72.53 -22.76
C GLU A 205 -20.80 73.30 -23.07
N GLU A 206 -21.98 72.78 -22.71
CA GLU A 206 -23.25 73.50 -22.82
C GLU A 206 -23.34 74.67 -21.82
N ASN A 207 -22.93 74.47 -20.56
CA ASN A 207 -22.87 75.56 -19.57
C ASN A 207 -21.83 76.65 -19.91
N ASN A 208 -20.80 76.33 -20.70
CA ASN A 208 -19.84 77.33 -21.19
C ASN A 208 -20.32 78.05 -22.48
N LYS A 209 -21.33 77.52 -23.18
CA LYS A 209 -21.89 78.15 -24.39
C LYS A 209 -23.11 79.03 -24.13
N ASN A 210 -23.70 78.96 -22.93
CA ASN A 210 -24.78 79.84 -22.49
C ASN A 210 -24.47 80.45 -21.10
N PRO A 211 -23.55 81.44 -21.01
CA PRO A 211 -23.51 82.32 -19.85
C PRO A 211 -24.54 83.45 -20.06
N GLU A 212 -25.70 83.31 -19.42
CA GLU A 212 -26.81 84.30 -19.36
C GLU A 212 -27.29 84.95 -20.68
#